data_AF-A0A2B7YMR5-F1
#
_entry.id   AF-A0A2B7YMR5-F1
#
_cell.length_a   1.000
_cell.length_b   1.000
_cell.length_c   1.000
_cell.angle_alpha   90.00
_cell.angle_beta   90.00
_cell.angle_gamma   90.00
#
_symmetry.space_group_name_H-M   'P 1'
#
loop_
_entity.id
_entity.type
_entity.pdbx_description
1 polymer ?
#
loop_
_entity_poly.entity_id
_entity_poly.type
_entity_poly.pdbx_seq_one_letter_code
_entity_poly.pdbx_strand_id
1 'polypeptide(L)'
;MLKYSKFKKALFGWHSFIFVELEDGMGADIDIENRAIELRPLADLRVYKILSTGEIQKPTEEAIEKAKEVLENPDFVMKGPFYDDFYDKDSDIYKSVQRGERLI
;
A
#
# COMPACT_ATOMS: atom_id res chain seq x y z
N MET A 1 -7.03 18.20 -4.05
CA MET A 1 -7.27 16.81 -4.47
C MET A 1 -5.91 16.13 -4.47
N LEU A 2 -5.55 15.43 -3.38
CA LEU A 2 -4.39 14.53 -3.43
C LEU A 2 -4.82 13.41 -4.38
N LYS A 3 -4.38 13.53 -5.64
CA LYS A 3 -4.55 12.51 -6.68
C LYS A 3 -3.76 11.30 -6.20
N TYR A 4 -4.41 10.40 -5.48
CA TYR A 4 -3.78 9.13 -5.14
C TYR A 4 -3.33 8.50 -6.45
N SER A 5 -2.05 8.18 -6.50
CA SER A 5 -1.43 7.59 -7.68
C SER A 5 -2.22 6.34 -8.06
N LYS A 6 -2.31 6.06 -9.37
CA LYS A 6 -3.22 5.02 -9.84
C LYS A 6 -2.78 3.66 -9.32
N PHE A 7 -3.76 2.77 -9.10
CA PHE A 7 -3.50 1.37 -8.82
C PHE A 7 -2.57 0.78 -9.87
N LYS A 8 -1.47 0.15 -9.43
CA LYS A 8 -0.56 -0.58 -10.32
C LYS A 8 -0.73 -2.09 -10.18
N LYS A 9 -0.68 -2.61 -8.96
CA LYS A 9 -0.93 -4.04 -8.67
C LYS A 9 -1.24 -4.27 -7.18
N ALA A 10 -1.98 -5.33 -6.89
CA ALA A 10 -2.10 -5.85 -5.54
C ALA A 10 -0.89 -6.73 -5.20
N LEU A 11 -0.37 -6.62 -3.99
CA LEU A 11 0.82 -7.35 -3.54
C LEU A 11 0.45 -8.51 -2.61
N PHE A 12 -0.39 -8.25 -1.61
CA PHE A 12 -0.89 -9.24 -0.67
C PHE A 12 -2.17 -8.75 0.00
N GLY A 13 -2.90 -9.67 0.62
CA GLY A 13 -4.13 -9.34 1.31
C GLY A 13 -5.11 -10.50 1.40
N TRP A 14 -6.21 -10.24 2.10
CA TRP A 14 -7.35 -11.12 2.30
C TRP A 14 -8.65 -10.36 2.03
N HIS A 15 -9.81 -10.96 2.31
CA HIS A 15 -11.10 -10.39 1.91
C HIS A 15 -11.43 -9.01 2.51
N SER A 16 -10.81 -8.63 3.63
CA SER A 16 -11.07 -7.35 4.32
C SER A 16 -9.96 -6.32 4.20
N PHE A 17 -8.80 -6.71 3.66
CA PHE A 17 -7.61 -5.85 3.62
C PHE A 17 -6.69 -6.24 2.47
N ILE A 18 -6.22 -5.25 1.73
CA ILE A 18 -5.26 -5.44 0.63
C ILE A 18 -4.19 -4.37 0.69
N PHE A 19 -2.93 -4.79 0.57
CA PHE A 19 -1.83 -3.90 0.25
C PHE A 19 -1.59 -3.83 -1.25
N VAL A 20 -1.55 -2.61 -1.79
CA VAL A 20 -1.33 -2.35 -3.22
C VAL A 20 -0.09 -1.51 -3.46
N GLU A 21 0.54 -1.71 -4.60
CA GLU A 21 1.52 -0.78 -5.18
C GLU A 21 0.79 0.23 -6.07
N LEU A 22 1.17 1.51 -5.94
CA LEU A 22 0.70 2.60 -6.77
C LEU A 22 1.75 3.00 -7.83
N GLU A 23 1.33 3.67 -8.89
CA GLU A 23 2.21 4.01 -10.03
C GLU A 23 3.41 4.90 -9.68
N ASP A 24 3.34 5.66 -8.59
CA ASP A 24 4.39 6.62 -8.18
C ASP A 24 5.45 6.02 -7.26
N GLY A 25 5.29 4.74 -6.87
CA GLY A 25 6.17 4.09 -5.89
C GLY A 25 5.67 4.19 -4.44
N MET A 26 4.48 4.76 -4.22
CA MET A 26 3.75 4.57 -2.97
C MET A 26 3.12 3.18 -2.90
N GLY A 27 2.89 2.73 -1.68
CA GLY A 27 1.95 1.68 -1.35
C GLY A 27 0.71 2.24 -0.66
N ALA A 28 -0.36 1.46 -0.66
CA ALA A 28 -1.54 1.75 0.13
C ALA A 28 -2.02 0.48 0.83
N ASP A 29 -2.15 0.57 2.15
CA ASP A 29 -2.86 -0.38 2.99
C ASP A 29 -4.35 -0.02 2.90
N ILE A 30 -5.13 -0.86 2.22
CA ILE A 30 -6.56 -0.64 1.96
C ILE A 30 -7.37 -1.52 2.90
N ASP A 31 -8.12 -0.89 3.80
CA ASP A 31 -9.15 -1.52 4.61
C ASP A 31 -10.48 -1.49 3.84
N ILE A 32 -10.91 -2.65 3.37
CA ILE A 32 -12.12 -2.79 2.54
C ILE A 32 -13.37 -2.60 3.39
N GLU A 33 -13.37 -3.10 4.62
CA GLU A 33 -14.55 -3.09 5.50
C GLU A 33 -14.86 -1.67 5.99
N ASN A 34 -13.82 -0.92 6.34
CA ASN A 34 -13.94 0.45 6.82
C ASN A 34 -13.80 1.50 5.71
N ARG A 35 -13.59 1.07 4.46
CA ARG A 35 -13.35 1.94 3.29
C ARG A 35 -12.25 2.99 3.55
N ALA A 36 -11.21 2.58 4.26
CA ALA A 36 -10.13 3.46 4.68
C ALA A 36 -8.82 3.07 3.97
N ILE A 37 -7.96 4.07 3.74
CA ILE A 37 -6.63 3.82 3.19
C ILE A 37 -5.55 4.45 4.08
N GLU A 38 -4.44 3.74 4.27
CA GLU A 38 -3.19 4.28 4.81
C GLU A 38 -2.14 4.29 3.69
N LEU A 39 -1.68 5.48 3.33
CA LEU A 39 -0.65 5.66 2.31
C LEU A 39 0.73 5.61 2.94
N ARG A 40 1.60 4.76 2.40
CA ARG A 40 2.97 4.61 2.90
C ARG A 40 3.93 4.36 1.75
N PRO A 41 5.23 4.65 1.89
CA PRO A 41 6.18 4.37 0.81
C PRO A 41 6.25 2.86 0.56
N LEU A 42 6.39 2.42 -0.69
CA LEU A 42 6.47 0.99 -1.00
C LEU A 42 7.62 0.29 -0.26
N ALA A 43 8.68 1.01 0.07
CA ALA A 43 9.78 0.46 0.82
C ALA A 43 9.40 0.10 2.27
N ASP A 44 8.39 0.73 2.89
CA ASP A 44 7.85 0.37 4.22
C ASP A 44 6.86 -0.80 4.10
N LEU A 45 7.37 -1.89 3.55
CA LEU A 45 6.64 -3.11 3.25
C LEU A 45 6.62 -4.02 4.49
N ARG A 46 5.68 -3.78 5.40
CA ARG A 46 5.38 -4.68 6.51
C ARG A 46 4.59 -5.87 5.98
N VAL A 47 5.30 -6.84 5.40
CA VAL A 47 4.66 -8.02 4.81
C VAL A 47 4.10 -8.89 5.93
N TYR A 48 2.78 -8.94 6.04
CA TYR A 48 2.08 -9.90 6.88
C TYR A 48 2.19 -11.28 6.23
N LYS A 49 3.02 -12.13 6.83
CA LYS A 49 3.10 -13.55 6.48
C LYS A 49 2.04 -14.31 7.27
N ILE A 50 1.45 -15.32 6.64
CA ILE A 50 0.65 -16.32 7.34
C ILE A 50 1.57 -16.98 8.37
N LEU A 51 1.30 -16.81 9.66
CA LEU A 51 2.20 -17.27 10.73
C LEU A 51 2.46 -18.78 10.69
N SER A 52 1.47 -19.57 10.25
CA SER A 52 1.56 -21.03 10.19
C SER A 52 2.37 -21.57 9.01
N THR A 53 2.46 -20.84 7.89
CA THR A 53 3.11 -21.32 6.66
C THR A 53 4.30 -20.46 6.23
N GLY A 54 4.43 -19.25 6.77
CA GLY A 54 5.39 -18.25 6.33
C GLY A 54 5.09 -17.64 4.95
N GLU A 55 3.98 -18.04 4.32
CA GLU A 55 3.60 -17.60 2.99
C GLU A 55 2.92 -16.24 3.00
N ILE A 56 3.04 -15.53 1.88
CA ILE A 56 2.32 -14.29 1.64
C ILE A 56 0.96 -14.64 1.04
N GLN A 57 -0.13 -14.22 1.68
CA GLN A 57 -1.47 -14.45 1.17
C GLN A 57 -1.72 -13.57 -0.06
N LYS A 58 -2.02 -14.20 -1.19
CA LYS A 58 -2.45 -13.49 -2.40
C LYS A 58 -3.94 -13.16 -2.30
N PRO A 59 -4.36 -11.91 -2.56
CA PRO A 59 -5.75 -11.54 -2.54
C PRO A 59 -6.50 -12.17 -3.72
N THR A 60 -7.80 -12.40 -3.54
CA THR A 60 -8.69 -12.87 -4.61
C THR A 60 -9.03 -11.73 -5.57
N GLU A 61 -9.45 -12.05 -6.79
CA GLU A 61 -9.89 -11.04 -7.78
C GLU A 61 -11.03 -10.15 -7.22
N GLU A 62 -12.01 -10.76 -6.56
CA GLU A 62 -13.12 -10.03 -5.93
C GLU A 62 -12.62 -9.00 -4.89
N ALA A 63 -11.68 -9.41 -4.04
CA ALA A 63 -11.13 -8.50 -3.04
C ALA A 63 -10.33 -7.37 -3.70
N ILE A 64 -9.59 -7.66 -4.77
CA ILE A 64 -8.86 -6.64 -5.54
C ILE A 64 -9.81 -5.61 -6.13
N GLU A 65 -10.93 -6.02 -6.73
CA GLU A 65 -11.91 -5.09 -7.28
C GLU A 65 -12.53 -4.21 -6.18
N LYS A 66 -12.91 -4.78 -5.03
CA LYS A 66 -13.38 -4.01 -3.87
C LYS A 66 -12.33 -3.01 -3.36
N ALA A 67 -11.06 -3.41 -3.34
CA ALA A 67 -9.98 -2.51 -2.93
C ALA A 67 -9.78 -1.36 -3.93
N LYS A 68 -9.92 -1.60 -5.24
CA LYS A 68 -9.89 -0.52 -6.24
C LYS A 68 -11.04 0.46 -6.04
N GLU A 69 -12.25 -0.03 -5.77
CA GLU A 69 -13.41 0.84 -5.46
C GLU A 69 -13.15 1.73 -4.24
N VAL A 70 -12.55 1.19 -3.18
CA VAL A 70 -12.16 1.97 -2.00
C VAL A 70 -11.05 2.96 -2.33
N LEU A 71 -10.04 2.57 -3.13
CA LEU A 71 -8.96 3.46 -3.53
C LEU A 71 -9.45 4.68 -4.34
N GLU A 72 -10.45 4.47 -5.20
CA GLU A 72 -11.06 5.53 -6.01
C GLU A 72 -11.94 6.48 -5.20
N ASN A 73 -12.58 5.98 -4.13
CA ASN A 73 -13.49 6.76 -3.30
C ASN A 73 -13.44 6.35 -1.82
N PRO A 74 -12.36 6.68 -1.09
CA PRO A 74 -12.20 6.29 0.31
C PRO A 74 -13.04 7.19 1.22
N ASP A 75 -13.56 6.62 2.32
CA ASP A 75 -14.25 7.38 3.36
C ASP A 75 -13.23 8.10 4.27
N PHE A 76 -12.04 7.50 4.44
CA PHE A 76 -10.97 8.06 5.24
C PHE A 76 -9.58 7.77 4.65
N VAL A 77 -8.67 8.73 4.76
CA VAL A 77 -7.29 8.62 4.26
C VAL A 77 -6.30 9.04 5.34
N MET A 78 -5.36 8.16 5.64
CA MET A 78 -4.25 8.36 6.57
C MET A 78 -2.92 8.42 5.85
N LYS A 79 -1.99 9.17 6.43
CA LYS A 79 -0.57 9.11 6.09
C LYS A 79 0.11 8.15 7.05
N GLY A 80 0.68 7.08 6.51
CA GLY A 80 1.51 6.16 7.26
C GLY A 80 2.89 6.74 7.58
N PRO A 81 3.71 5.97 8.31
CA PRO A 81 5.10 6.32 8.55
C PRO A 81 5.85 6.61 7.26
N PHE A 82 6.76 7.58 7.30
CA PHE A 82 7.61 7.97 6.17
C PHE A 82 6.89 8.54 4.94
N TYR A 83 5.58 8.82 5.02
CA TYR A 83 4.82 9.44 3.92
C TYR A 83 5.48 10.75 3.47
N ASP A 84 5.76 11.66 4.40
CA ASP A 84 6.32 12.96 4.06
C ASP A 84 7.79 12.82 3.59
N ASP A 85 8.56 11.90 4.19
CA ASP A 85 9.93 11.59 3.78
C ASP A 85 10.00 11.08 2.34
N PHE A 86 9.03 10.27 1.90
CA PHE A 86 8.98 9.82 0.51
C PHE A 86 8.83 10.96 -0.49
N TYR A 87 8.21 12.08 -0.13
CA TYR A 87 8.14 13.24 -1.03
C TYR A 87 9.34 14.18 -0.91
N ASP A 88 10.21 13.97 0.08
CA ASP A 88 11.49 14.63 0.20
C ASP A 88 12.58 13.89 -0.59
N LYS A 89 13.03 14.50 -1.69
CA LYS A 89 14.04 13.91 -2.60
C LYS A 89 15.40 13.70 -1.93
N ASP A 90 15.68 14.44 -0.86
CA ASP A 90 16.92 14.33 -0.13
C ASP A 90 16.85 13.26 0.97
N SER A 91 15.67 12.75 1.29
CA SER A 91 15.50 11.69 2.29
C SER A 91 16.08 10.37 1.82
N ASP A 92 16.57 9.58 2.78
CA ASP A 92 17.02 8.21 2.52
C ASP A 92 15.87 7.32 2.07
N ILE A 93 14.65 7.58 2.54
CA ILE A 93 13.42 6.87 2.18
C ILE A 93 13.15 7.00 0.68
N TYR A 94 13.14 8.23 0.16
CA TYR A 94 12.94 8.47 -1.26
C TYR A 94 14.02 7.76 -2.08
N LYS A 95 15.30 7.93 -1.71
CA LYS A 95 16.42 7.28 -2.39
C LYS A 95 16.33 5.76 -2.36
N SER A 96 15.90 5.16 -1.24
CA SER A 96 15.70 3.73 -1.11
C SER A 96 14.55 3.22 -1.98
N VAL A 97 13.41 3.92 -2.03
CA VAL A 97 12.31 3.57 -2.94
C VAL A 97 12.75 3.63 -4.40
N GLN A 98 13.49 4.68 -4.81
CA GLN A 98 14.00 4.78 -6.18
C GLN A 98 15.00 3.66 -6.54
N ARG A 99 15.71 3.11 -5.54
CA ARG A 99 16.60 1.94 -5.70
C ARG A 99 15.87 0.60 -5.60
N GLY A 100 14.57 0.58 -5.30
CA GLY A 100 13.80 -0.65 -5.07
C GLY A 100 14.17 -1.37 -3.77
N GLU A 101 14.78 -0.66 -2.82
CA GLU A 101 15.14 -1.20 -1.51
C GLU A 101 13.89 -1.33 -0.61
N ARG A 102 13.93 -2.26 0.35
CA ARG A 102 12.93 -2.37 1.42
C ARG A 102 13.48 -1.76 2.69
N LEU A 103 12.67 -0.97 3.36
CA LEU A 103 12.87 -0.51 4.73
C LEU A 103 12.44 -1.66 5.64
N ILE A 104 13.37 -2.18 6.43
CA ILE A 104 13.15 -3.23 7.43
C ILE A 104 13.29 -2.60 8.80
#